data_AF-A0A7S1YIV0-F1
#
_entry.id   AF-A0A7S1YIV0-F1
#
_cell.length_a   1.000
_cell.length_b   1.000
_cell.length_c   1.000
_cell.angle_alpha   90.00
_cell.angle_beta   90.00
_cell.angle_gamma   90.00
#
_symmetry.space_group_name_H-M   'P 1'
#
loop_
_entity.id
_entity.type
_entity.pdbx_description
1 polymer ?
#
loop_
_entity_poly.entity_id
_entity_poly.type
_entity_poly.pdbx_seq_one_letter_code
_entity_poly.pdbx_strand_id
1 'polypeptide(L)'
;FLPDPPPLVPARTVEEIVRVVSSAWTVPRTARLEAAGGYRRGERECRSVRLLLTVPTVAEAGAAVSAVRSVLVDEGVIALGSSIEESLVARTVTLTANLLAWPGRSITVLGIGAAEAGARLIEHTGTKKFTASLRALA
;
A
#
# COMPACT_ATOMS: atom_id res chain seq x y z
N PHE A 1 -26.72 -4.59 20.60
CA PHE A 1 -25.29 -4.92 20.77
C PHE A 1 -24.57 -4.45 19.51
N LEU A 2 -23.66 -3.48 19.65
CA LEU A 2 -22.74 -3.16 18.55
C LEU A 2 -21.62 -4.20 18.60
N PRO A 3 -21.22 -4.80 17.46
CA PRO A 3 -20.08 -5.69 17.43
C PRO A 3 -18.81 -4.90 17.84
N ASP A 4 -17.89 -5.60 18.50
CA ASP A 4 -16.60 -5.02 18.82
C ASP A 4 -15.90 -4.51 17.55
N PRO A 5 -15.19 -3.38 17.61
CA PRO A 5 -14.46 -2.88 16.46
C PRO A 5 -13.39 -3.91 16.04
N PRO A 6 -13.10 -4.04 14.73
CA PRO A 6 -12.07 -4.97 14.27
C PRO A 6 -10.72 -4.68 14.94
N PRO A 7 -9.87 -5.70 15.17
CA PRO A 7 -8.55 -5.50 15.77
C PRO A 7 -7.66 -4.63 14.85
N LEU A 8 -6.87 -3.70 15.39
CA LEU A 8 -5.94 -2.88 14.62
C LEU A 8 -4.67 -3.66 14.26
N VAL A 9 -4.02 -3.31 13.15
CA VAL A 9 -2.81 -3.98 12.65
C VAL A 9 -1.56 -3.37 13.30
N PRO A 10 -0.76 -4.13 14.08
CA PRO A 10 0.46 -3.63 14.70
C PRO A 10 1.51 -3.17 13.69
N ALA A 11 2.32 -2.18 14.07
CA ALA A 11 3.44 -1.69 13.26
C ALA A 11 4.42 -2.81 12.85
N ARG A 12 4.71 -3.76 13.77
CA ARG A 12 5.56 -4.93 13.48
C ARG A 12 5.04 -5.77 12.31
N THR A 13 3.72 -5.88 12.17
CA THR A 13 3.10 -6.63 11.06
C THR A 13 3.28 -5.89 9.75
N VAL A 14 3.21 -4.56 9.76
CA VAL A 14 3.52 -3.74 8.58
C VAL A 14 4.99 -3.93 8.17
N GLU A 15 5.90 -3.94 9.12
CA GLU A 15 7.34 -4.17 8.90
C GLU A 15 7.62 -5.56 8.33
N GLU A 16 6.98 -6.60 8.87
CA GLU A 16 7.07 -7.96 8.37
C GLU A 16 6.57 -8.07 6.93
N ILE A 17 5.42 -7.47 6.61
CA ILE A 17 4.89 -7.44 5.24
C ILE A 17 5.88 -6.75 4.29
N VAL A 18 6.40 -5.58 4.66
CA VAL A 18 7.39 -4.86 3.84
C VAL A 18 8.64 -5.70 3.64
N ARG A 19 9.14 -6.34 4.70
CA ARG A 19 10.34 -7.19 4.65
C ARG A 19 10.13 -8.39 3.71
N VAL A 20 9.03 -9.11 3.87
CA VAL A 20 8.67 -10.27 3.05
C VAL A 20 8.60 -9.88 1.58
N VAL A 21 7.80 -8.85 1.25
CA VAL A 21 7.68 -8.37 -0.14
C VAL A 21 9.04 -7.95 -0.67
N SER A 22 9.83 -7.19 0.10
CA SER A 22 11.15 -6.71 -0.32
C SER A 22 12.17 -7.83 -0.53
N SER A 23 12.04 -8.95 0.19
CA SER A 23 12.99 -10.07 0.12
C SER A 23 12.67 -11.10 -0.96
N ALA A 24 11.38 -11.30 -1.27
CA ALA A 24 10.92 -12.32 -2.20
C ALA A 24 10.77 -11.80 -3.63
N TRP A 25 10.55 -10.50 -3.81
CA TRP A 25 10.32 -9.94 -5.13
C TRP A 25 11.63 -9.67 -5.90
N THR A 26 11.61 -9.89 -7.21
CA THR A 26 12.74 -9.56 -8.09
C THR A 26 12.32 -8.40 -8.99
N VAL A 27 12.40 -7.17 -8.48
CA VAL A 27 12.01 -5.97 -9.23
C VAL A 27 13.23 -5.40 -9.97
N PRO A 28 13.07 -4.64 -11.07
CA PRO A 28 14.13 -3.75 -11.55
C PRO A 28 14.74 -2.97 -10.39
N ARG A 29 16.09 -2.86 -10.36
CA ARG A 29 16.91 -2.25 -9.29
C ARG A 29 16.47 -0.85 -8.84
N THR A 30 15.62 -0.21 -9.63
CA THR A 30 15.14 1.16 -9.50
C THR A 30 13.76 1.27 -8.84
N ALA A 31 13.08 0.15 -8.59
CA ALA A 31 11.80 0.17 -7.88
C ALA A 31 12.01 0.21 -6.36
N ARG A 32 11.10 0.89 -5.66
CA ARG A 32 11.15 1.07 -4.21
C ARG A 32 9.77 0.80 -3.61
N LEU A 33 9.73 -0.08 -2.62
CA LEU A 33 8.56 -0.30 -1.79
C LEU A 33 8.74 0.42 -0.45
N GLU A 34 7.72 1.16 -0.02
CA GLU A 34 7.73 1.81 1.29
C GLU A 34 6.38 1.65 1.99
N ALA A 35 6.38 1.51 3.31
CA ALA A 35 5.17 1.69 4.09
C ALA A 35 4.76 3.18 4.16
N ALA A 36 3.45 3.41 4.16
CA ALA A 36 2.83 4.73 4.18
C ALA A 36 1.67 4.75 5.21
N GLY A 37 0.84 5.80 5.14
CA GLY A 37 -0.33 5.94 6.01
C GLY A 37 0.03 6.07 7.50
N GLY A 38 -0.74 5.40 8.36
CA GLY A 38 -0.58 5.47 9.82
C GLY A 38 0.80 5.05 10.30
N TYR A 39 1.34 3.98 9.71
CA TYR A 39 2.68 3.48 10.03
C TYR A 39 3.75 4.56 9.84
N ARG A 40 3.76 5.23 8.68
CA ARG A 40 4.74 6.29 8.38
C ARG A 40 4.54 7.55 9.24
N ARG A 41 3.37 7.72 9.88
CA ARG A 41 3.12 8.77 10.88
C ARG A 41 3.53 8.37 12.31
N GLY A 42 4.07 7.17 12.51
CA GLY A 42 4.49 6.67 13.83
C GLY A 42 3.38 5.99 14.65
N GLU A 43 2.26 5.61 14.01
CA GLU A 43 1.21 4.85 14.70
C GLU A 43 1.71 3.43 15.05
N ARG A 44 1.55 3.03 16.31
CA ARG A 44 1.89 1.67 16.77
C ARG A 44 0.93 0.60 16.25
N GLU A 45 -0.29 1.01 15.92
CA GLU A 45 -1.34 0.16 15.38
C GLU A 45 -2.14 0.94 14.32
N CYS A 46 -2.44 0.30 13.19
CA CYS A 46 -3.00 0.91 12.01
C CYS A 46 -4.37 0.31 11.66
N ARG A 47 -5.27 1.12 11.09
CA ARG A 47 -6.57 0.63 10.57
C ARG A 47 -6.47 -0.14 9.27
N SER A 48 -5.38 0.04 8.53
CA SER A 48 -5.07 -0.66 7.29
C SER A 48 -3.56 -0.58 7.04
N VAL A 49 -3.02 -1.51 6.26
CA VAL A 49 -1.66 -1.43 5.74
C VAL A 49 -1.67 -0.63 4.43
N ARG A 50 -0.75 0.32 4.29
CA ARG A 50 -0.60 1.11 3.06
C ARG A 50 0.83 1.03 2.58
N LEU A 51 1.02 0.58 1.36
CA LEU A 51 2.32 0.47 0.71
C LEU A 51 2.36 1.36 -0.52
N LEU A 52 3.45 2.09 -0.68
CA LEU A 52 3.77 2.84 -1.87
C LEU A 52 4.82 2.09 -2.66
N LEU A 53 4.51 1.77 -3.91
CA LEU A 53 5.39 1.12 -4.86
C LEU A 53 5.78 2.12 -5.94
N THR A 54 7.00 2.65 -5.84
CA THR A 54 7.55 3.55 -6.85
C THR A 54 8.35 2.74 -7.86
N VAL A 55 8.03 2.90 -9.15
CA VAL A 55 8.75 2.31 -10.28
C VAL A 55 9.25 3.42 -11.21
N PRO A 56 10.22 3.16 -12.10
CA PRO A 56 10.70 4.15 -13.07
C PRO A 56 9.58 4.81 -13.87
N THR A 57 8.68 4.00 -14.43
CA THR A 57 7.61 4.45 -15.31
C THR A 57 6.27 3.88 -14.89
N VAL A 58 5.18 4.59 -15.19
CA VAL A 58 3.83 4.12 -14.86
C VAL A 58 3.43 2.85 -15.61
N ALA A 59 4.00 2.62 -16.79
CA ALA A 59 3.79 1.41 -17.57
C ALA A 59 4.30 0.16 -16.82
N GLU A 60 5.32 0.30 -15.99
CA GLU A 60 5.86 -0.79 -15.16
C GLU A 60 5.05 -1.02 -13.88
N ALA A 61 4.17 -0.09 -13.49
CA ALA A 61 3.45 -0.17 -12.22
C ALA A 61 2.50 -1.38 -12.18
N GLY A 62 1.86 -1.73 -13.30
CA GLY A 62 0.97 -2.90 -13.39
C GLY A 62 1.68 -4.21 -13.11
N ALA A 63 2.81 -4.44 -13.78
CA ALA A 63 3.63 -5.61 -13.58
C ALA A 63 4.20 -5.68 -12.16
N ALA A 64 4.68 -4.55 -11.62
CA ALA A 64 5.25 -4.51 -10.28
C ALA A 64 4.19 -4.73 -9.18
N VAL A 65 3.00 -4.14 -9.30
CA VAL A 65 1.88 -4.39 -8.36
C VAL A 65 1.42 -5.85 -8.45
N SER A 66 1.38 -6.43 -9.65
CA SER A 66 1.05 -7.84 -9.84
C SER A 66 2.08 -8.77 -9.19
N ALA A 67 3.37 -8.44 -9.29
CA ALA A 67 4.44 -9.19 -8.61
C ALA A 67 4.31 -9.10 -7.08
N VAL A 68 4.05 -7.92 -6.53
CA VAL A 68 3.77 -7.76 -5.09
C VAL A 68 2.56 -8.60 -4.67
N ARG A 69 1.48 -8.58 -5.46
CA ARG A 69 0.29 -9.39 -5.20
C ARG A 69 0.63 -10.88 -5.14
N SER A 70 1.41 -11.40 -6.09
CA SER A 70 1.81 -12.81 -6.08
C SER A 70 2.56 -13.17 -4.80
N VAL A 71 3.55 -12.38 -4.39
CA VAL A 71 4.29 -12.60 -3.13
C VAL A 71 3.34 -12.59 -1.93
N LEU A 72 2.42 -11.61 -1.85
CA LEU A 72 1.46 -11.52 -0.74
C LEU A 72 0.48 -12.70 -0.70
N VAL A 73 0.16 -13.29 -1.85
CA VAL A 73 -0.67 -14.49 -1.95
C VAL A 73 0.12 -15.73 -1.52
N ASP A 74 1.34 -15.89 -2.03
CA ASP A 74 2.21 -17.04 -1.75
C ASP A 74 2.56 -17.14 -0.25
N GLU A 75 2.71 -15.99 0.41
CA GLU A 75 3.00 -15.86 1.84
C GLU A 75 1.73 -15.89 2.70
N GLY A 76 0.55 -16.09 2.10
CA GLY A 76 -0.71 -16.17 2.83
C GLY A 76 -1.14 -14.88 3.53
N VAL A 77 -0.64 -13.72 3.07
CA VAL A 77 -1.04 -12.40 3.61
C VAL A 77 -2.42 -12.01 3.09
N ILE A 78 -2.71 -12.30 1.82
CA ILE A 78 -3.98 -11.99 1.13
C ILE A 78 -4.49 -13.19 0.34
N ALA A 79 -5.79 -13.18 0.00
CA ALA A 79 -6.38 -14.20 -0.85
C ALA A 79 -6.03 -14.04 -2.34
N LEU A 80 -6.02 -15.16 -3.07
CA LEU A 80 -5.82 -15.21 -4.53
C LEU A 80 -6.85 -14.40 -5.33
N GLY A 81 -8.04 -14.14 -4.77
CA GLY A 81 -9.10 -13.35 -5.42
C GLY A 81 -8.98 -11.83 -5.28
N SER A 82 -7.85 -11.32 -4.77
CA SER A 82 -7.62 -9.87 -4.60
C SER A 82 -7.62 -9.12 -5.94
N SER A 83 -8.21 -7.92 -5.96
CA SER A 83 -8.37 -7.10 -7.16
C SER A 83 -7.24 -6.10 -7.34
N ILE A 84 -6.83 -5.92 -8.60
CA ILE A 84 -5.94 -4.84 -9.04
C ILE A 84 -6.78 -3.92 -9.94
N GLU A 85 -6.69 -2.62 -9.67
CA GLU A 85 -7.36 -1.57 -10.44
C GLU A 85 -6.33 -0.64 -11.05
N GLU A 86 -6.44 -0.39 -12.35
CA GLU A 86 -5.61 0.58 -13.06
C GLU A 86 -6.41 1.88 -13.28
N SER A 87 -5.79 3.02 -12.98
CA SER A 87 -6.35 4.33 -13.28
C SER A 87 -5.46 5.06 -14.27
N LEU A 88 -5.94 5.16 -15.51
CA LEU A 88 -5.28 5.94 -16.57
C LEU A 88 -5.24 7.44 -16.24
N VAL A 89 -6.31 7.95 -15.63
CA VAL A 89 -6.44 9.36 -15.23
C VAL A 89 -5.48 9.70 -14.08
N ALA A 90 -5.45 8.86 -13.05
CA ALA A 90 -4.56 9.09 -11.91
C ALA A 90 -3.11 8.65 -12.20
N ARG A 91 -2.88 7.94 -13.31
CA ARG A 91 -1.61 7.30 -13.66
C ARG A 91 -1.10 6.45 -12.49
N THR A 92 -1.96 5.57 -11.98
CA THR A 92 -1.65 4.72 -10.83
C THR A 92 -2.22 3.33 -11.02
N VAL A 93 -1.59 2.34 -10.39
CA VAL A 93 -2.14 0.99 -10.25
C VAL A 93 -2.35 0.70 -8.77
N THR A 94 -3.52 0.22 -8.39
CA THR A 94 -3.88 -0.02 -6.98
C THR A 94 -4.27 -1.47 -6.77
N LEU A 95 -3.57 -2.16 -5.89
CA LEU A 95 -4.02 -3.42 -5.30
C LEU A 95 -4.76 -3.11 -4.01
N THR A 96 -5.98 -3.62 -3.85
CA THR A 96 -6.70 -3.60 -2.57
C THR A 96 -7.11 -5.02 -2.20
N ALA A 97 -6.79 -5.43 -0.97
CA ALA A 97 -7.11 -6.76 -0.49
C ALA A 97 -7.40 -6.77 1.01
N ASN A 98 -8.17 -7.75 1.46
CA ASN A 98 -8.33 -8.02 2.89
C ASN A 98 -7.12 -8.80 3.42
N LEU A 99 -6.70 -8.48 4.63
CA LEU A 99 -5.65 -9.21 5.33
C LEU A 99 -6.25 -10.48 5.95
N LEU A 100 -5.68 -11.64 5.63
CA LEU A 100 -6.20 -12.91 6.12
C LEU A 100 -6.07 -13.05 7.64
N ALA A 101 -4.94 -12.63 8.21
CA ALA A 101 -4.69 -12.67 9.65
C ALA A 101 -5.40 -11.55 10.44
N TRP A 102 -5.99 -10.56 9.76
CA TRP A 102 -6.62 -9.40 10.39
C TRP A 102 -8.01 -9.15 9.81
N PRO A 103 -9.05 -9.88 10.29
CA PRO A 103 -10.41 -9.74 9.78
C PRO A 103 -10.92 -8.31 9.86
N GLY A 104 -11.56 -7.83 8.79
CA GLY A 104 -12.03 -6.45 8.68
C GLY A 104 -10.94 -5.41 8.44
N ARG A 105 -9.69 -5.83 8.20
CA ARG A 105 -8.57 -4.96 7.82
C ARG A 105 -8.12 -5.24 6.39
N SER A 106 -7.58 -4.20 5.77
CA SER A 106 -7.12 -4.25 4.40
C SER A 106 -5.66 -3.84 4.25
N ILE A 107 -5.08 -4.26 3.14
CA ILE A 107 -3.85 -3.75 2.58
C ILE A 107 -4.16 -3.05 1.26
N THR A 108 -3.49 -1.92 1.04
CA THR A 108 -3.49 -1.21 -0.23
C THR A 108 -2.05 -1.05 -0.70
N VAL A 109 -1.77 -1.44 -1.94
CA VAL A 109 -0.48 -1.16 -2.60
C VAL A 109 -0.74 -0.21 -3.76
N LEU A 110 -0.11 0.97 -3.70
CA LEU A 110 -0.22 2.00 -4.72
C LEU A 110 1.05 2.02 -5.57
N GLY A 111 0.95 1.49 -6.79
CA GLY A 111 1.98 1.51 -7.82
C GLY A 111 1.96 2.80 -8.64
N ILE A 112 3.10 3.49 -8.73
CA ILE A 112 3.25 4.78 -9.40
C ILE A 112 4.61 4.94 -10.08
N GLY A 113 4.67 5.80 -11.11
CA GLY A 113 5.93 6.20 -11.73
C GLY A 113 6.69 7.24 -10.88
N ALA A 114 8.02 7.28 -11.01
CA ALA A 114 8.91 8.11 -10.20
C ALA A 114 8.58 9.61 -10.26
N ALA A 115 8.10 10.11 -11.40
CA ALA A 115 7.70 11.52 -11.57
C ALA A 115 6.56 11.95 -10.63
N GLU A 116 5.71 11.01 -10.20
CA GLU A 116 4.54 11.27 -9.35
C GLU A 116 4.81 10.95 -7.87
N ALA A 117 6.00 10.41 -7.55
CA ALA A 117 6.30 9.83 -6.24
C ALA A 117 6.15 10.81 -5.08
N GLY A 118 6.64 12.04 -5.23
CA GLY A 118 6.59 13.06 -4.18
C GLY A 118 5.16 13.45 -3.80
N ALA A 119 4.34 13.81 -4.79
CA ALA A 119 2.95 14.20 -4.57
C ALA A 119 2.11 13.04 -4.01
N ARG A 120 2.25 11.85 -4.58
CA ARG A 120 1.48 10.67 -4.17
C ARG A 120 1.87 10.17 -2.79
N LEU A 121 3.13 10.28 -2.40
CA LEU A 121 3.56 9.91 -1.06
C LEU A 121 2.88 10.79 0.01
N ILE A 122 2.77 12.10 -0.23
CA ILE A 122 2.08 13.03 0.68
C ILE A 122 0.61 12.65 0.81
N GLU A 123 -0.08 12.40 -0.31
CA GLU A 123 -1.49 12.00 -0.31
C GLU A 123 -1.73 10.67 0.39
N HIS A 124 -0.87 9.68 0.13
CA HIS A 124 -1.01 8.31 0.64
C HIS A 124 -0.61 8.20 2.13
N THR A 125 0.25 9.11 2.61
CA THR A 125 0.69 9.21 4.01
C THR A 125 -0.19 10.12 4.85
N GLY A 126 -0.75 11.18 4.27
CA GLY A 126 -1.54 12.17 4.99
C GLY A 126 -2.80 11.59 5.64
N THR A 127 -3.27 12.26 6.70
CA THR A 127 -4.65 12.09 7.14
C THR A 127 -5.58 12.80 6.15
N LYS A 128 -6.84 12.36 6.03
CA LYS A 128 -7.81 13.02 5.14
C LYS A 128 -7.89 14.53 5.39
N LYS A 129 -7.88 14.92 6.68
CA LYS A 129 -7.90 16.33 7.11
C LYS A 129 -6.63 17.07 6.64
N PHE A 130 -5.45 16.50 6.89
CA PHE A 130 -4.18 17.11 6.49
C PHE A 130 -4.08 17.30 4.97
N THR A 131 -4.38 16.27 4.19
CA THR A 131 -4.34 16.33 2.73
C THR A 131 -5.34 17.34 2.17
N ALA A 132 -6.55 17.42 2.74
CA ALA A 132 -7.54 18.42 2.35
C ALA A 132 -7.07 19.84 2.66
N SER A 133 -6.48 20.07 3.83
CA SER A 133 -5.92 21.38 4.21
C SER A 133 -4.78 21.80 3.29
N LEU A 134 -3.88 20.88 2.91
CA LEU A 134 -2.81 21.19 1.96
C LEU A 134 -3.35 21.58 0.58
N ARG A 135 -4.36 20.86 0.06
CA ARG A 135 -4.98 21.20 -1.23
C ARG A 135 -5.70 22.55 -1.22
N ALA A 136 -6.18 23.00 -0.07
CA ALA A 136 -6.81 24.32 0.05
C ALA A 136 -5.79 25.48 0.07
N LEU A 137 -4.49 25.19 0.24
CA LEU A 137 -3.42 26.19 0.30
C LEU A 137 -2.62 26.32 -1.01
N ALA A 138 -2.77 25.38 -1.94
CA ALA A 138 -2.08 25.35 -3.23
C ALA A 138 -2.96 25.97 -4.33
#